data_AF-A0AB36HXV3-F1
#
_entry.id   AF-A0AB36HXV3-F1
#
_cell.length_a   1.000
_cell.length_b   1.000
_cell.length_c   1.000
_cell.angle_alpha   90.00
_cell.angle_beta   90.00
_cell.angle_gamma   90.00
#
_symmetry.space_group_name_H-M   'P 1'
#
loop_
_entity.id
_entity.type
_entity.pdbx_description
1 polymer ?
#
loop_
_entity_poly.entity_id
_entity_poly.type
_entity_poly.pdbx_seq_one_letter_code
_entity_poly.pdbx_strand_id
1 'polypeptide(L)'
;MPATNSNSFAFRKSLMGPPGPAIPIPRPVWGPWKPTDSVAPCQSSDNPVPPPLPTSTSEMRFEWRLEKASKQYKPSLPSMAPGPFDPPIMNWRLYVSQIL
;
A
#
# COMPACT_ATOMS: atom_id res chain seq x y z
N MET A 1 -37.36 1.28 54.18
CA MET A 1 -36.02 1.59 54.76
C MET A 1 -34.98 0.77 54.01
N PRO A 2 -33.85 1.35 53.60
CA PRO A 2 -33.03 0.86 52.50
C PRO A 2 -31.99 -0.16 52.96
N ALA A 3 -31.74 -1.19 52.15
CA ALA A 3 -30.55 -2.03 52.27
C ALA A 3 -29.69 -1.82 51.03
N THR A 4 -28.62 -1.06 51.21
CA THR A 4 -27.50 -0.94 50.29
C THR A 4 -26.89 -2.33 50.07
N ASN A 5 -26.87 -2.84 48.85
CA ASN A 5 -25.99 -3.95 48.50
C ASN A 5 -25.07 -3.51 47.35
N SER A 6 -23.94 -2.94 47.77
CA SER A 6 -22.69 -2.95 47.03
C SER A 6 -22.22 -4.41 46.96
N ASN A 7 -21.93 -4.92 45.76
CA ASN A 7 -21.04 -6.04 45.42
C ASN A 7 -21.48 -6.60 44.05
N SER A 8 -20.65 -6.91 43.08
CA SER A 8 -19.22 -6.76 42.85
C SER A 8 -19.08 -7.22 41.38
N PHE A 9 -18.28 -6.53 40.56
CA PHE A 9 -17.95 -6.98 39.21
C PHE A 9 -17.12 -8.26 39.30
N ALA A 10 -17.78 -9.40 39.45
CA ALA A 10 -17.15 -10.70 39.36
C ALA A 10 -16.92 -10.99 37.87
N PHE A 11 -15.76 -10.54 37.38
CA PHE A 11 -15.10 -11.06 36.19
C PHE A 11 -15.14 -12.59 36.27
N ARG A 12 -16.04 -13.22 35.51
CA ARG A 12 -16.07 -14.68 35.33
C ARG A 12 -14.83 -15.06 34.52
N LYS A 13 -13.73 -15.29 35.25
CA LYS A 13 -12.52 -15.93 34.76
C LYS A 13 -12.79 -17.44 34.63
N SER A 14 -13.45 -17.82 33.55
CA SER A 14 -13.69 -19.20 33.11
C SER A 14 -13.88 -19.08 31.59
N LEU A 15 -13.04 -19.58 30.69
CA LEU A 15 -12.39 -20.88 30.64
C LEU A 15 -11.08 -20.73 29.85
N MET A 16 -9.92 -20.89 30.48
CA MET A 16 -8.70 -21.24 29.73
C MET A 16 -8.80 -22.74 29.43
N GLY A 17 -9.54 -23.08 28.38
CA GLY A 17 -9.26 -24.31 27.64
C GLY A 17 -7.88 -24.20 26.97
N PRO A 18 -7.24 -25.32 26.60
CA PRO A 18 -6.03 -25.27 25.78
C PRO A 18 -6.31 -24.42 24.53
N PRO A 19 -5.33 -23.66 23.99
CA PRO A 19 -5.53 -22.96 22.73
C PRO A 19 -6.00 -24.00 21.72
N GLY A 20 -7.28 -23.90 21.31
CA GLY A 20 -7.82 -24.75 20.27
C GLY A 20 -6.92 -24.62 19.04
N PRO A 21 -6.91 -25.63 18.14
CA PRO A 21 -6.10 -25.57 16.94
C PRO A 21 -6.36 -24.22 16.26
N ALA A 22 -5.31 -23.41 16.13
CA ALA A 22 -5.42 -22.09 15.51
C ALA A 22 -6.00 -22.30 14.12
N ILE A 23 -7.26 -21.93 13.93
CA ILE A 23 -7.91 -22.03 12.62
C ILE A 23 -7.08 -21.11 11.72
N PRO A 24 -6.41 -21.63 10.68
CA PRO A 24 -5.65 -20.78 9.79
C PRO A 24 -6.63 -19.84 9.10
N ILE A 25 -6.56 -18.56 9.44
CA ILE A 25 -7.35 -17.52 8.77
C ILE A 25 -6.88 -17.53 7.30
N PRO A 26 -7.77 -17.80 6.32
CA PRO A 26 -7.39 -17.78 4.92
C PRO A 26 -6.85 -16.40 4.59
N ARG A 27 -5.59 -16.32 4.14
CA ARG A 27 -5.06 -15.05 3.64
C ARG A 27 -5.79 -14.75 2.33
N PRO A 28 -6.29 -13.53 2.14
CA PRO A 28 -6.90 -13.16 0.88
C PRO A 28 -5.89 -13.34 -0.25
N VAL A 29 -6.30 -14.05 -1.30
CA VAL A 29 -5.48 -14.26 -2.49
C VAL A 29 -5.56 -13.00 -3.33
N TRP A 30 -4.42 -12.35 -3.54
CA TRP A 30 -4.33 -11.15 -4.37
C TRP A 30 -4.18 -11.53 -5.84
N GLY A 31 -4.92 -10.87 -6.70
CA GLY A 31 -4.85 -10.99 -8.15
C GLY A 31 -3.57 -10.34 -8.72
N PRO A 32 -3.35 -10.48 -10.03
CA PRO A 32 -2.19 -9.92 -10.68
C PRO A 32 -2.15 -8.40 -10.53
N TRP A 33 -0.95 -7.85 -10.28
CA TRP A 33 -0.72 -6.41 -10.27
C TRP A 33 -0.97 -5.83 -11.66
N LYS A 34 -1.85 -4.84 -11.74
CA LYS A 34 -2.16 -4.11 -12.98
C LYS A 34 -1.64 -2.68 -12.87
N PRO A 35 -0.97 -2.14 -13.91
CA PRO A 35 -0.56 -0.75 -13.91
C PRO A 35 -1.79 0.15 -13.98
N THR A 36 -1.78 1.25 -13.22
CA THR A 36 -2.77 2.31 -13.36
C THR A 36 -2.24 3.41 -14.29
N ASP A 37 -3.10 4.40 -14.58
CA ASP A 37 -2.74 5.60 -15.33
C ASP A 37 -1.96 6.62 -14.48
N SER A 38 -1.83 6.38 -13.17
CA SER A 38 -1.11 7.29 -12.28
C SER A 38 0.39 7.10 -12.42
N VAL A 39 1.05 8.15 -12.90
CA VAL A 39 2.51 8.24 -13.06
C VAL A 39 3.00 9.51 -12.38
N ALA A 40 4.10 9.40 -11.63
CA ALA A 40 4.75 10.53 -10.99
C ALA A 40 6.23 10.59 -11.40
N PRO A 41 6.79 11.78 -11.60
CA PRO A 41 8.21 11.92 -11.94
C PRO A 41 9.09 11.48 -10.76
N CYS A 42 10.13 10.68 -11.01
CA CYS A 42 11.12 10.39 -10.00
C CYS A 42 12.14 11.53 -9.95
N GLN A 43 12.21 12.25 -8.84
CA GLN A 43 13.08 13.42 -8.68
C GLN A 43 14.56 13.05 -8.55
N SER A 44 14.87 11.87 -8.00
CA SER A 44 16.24 11.41 -7.75
C SER A 44 16.39 9.93 -8.09
N SER A 45 17.41 9.58 -8.88
CA SER A 45 17.74 8.18 -9.20
C SER A 45 18.47 7.46 -8.07
N ASP A 46 19.28 8.17 -7.28
CA ASP A 46 20.14 7.58 -6.25
C ASP A 46 19.38 7.18 -4.99
N ASN A 47 18.30 7.89 -4.67
CA ASN A 47 17.40 7.56 -3.57
C ASN A 47 15.95 7.90 -3.98
N PRO A 48 15.32 7.04 -4.79
CA PRO A 48 14.00 7.30 -5.30
C PRO A 48 13.00 7.17 -4.14
N VAL A 49 12.36 8.28 -3.78
CA VAL A 49 11.28 8.29 -2.79
C VAL A 49 9.94 8.18 -3.52
N PRO A 50 9.11 7.16 -3.23
CA PRO A 50 7.81 7.03 -3.86
C PRO A 50 6.86 8.12 -3.36
N PRO A 51 5.90 8.56 -4.20
CA PRO A 51 4.81 9.42 -3.77
C PRO A 51 3.96 8.75 -2.68
N PRO A 52 3.11 9.52 -1.98
CA PRO A 52 2.14 8.93 -1.07
C PRO A 52 1.26 7.90 -1.79
N LEU A 53 1.10 6.73 -1.18
CA LEU A 53 0.18 5.71 -1.68
C LEU A 53 -1.28 6.14 -1.38
N PRO A 54 -2.22 5.85 -2.28
CA PRO A 54 -3.64 5.96 -1.95
C PRO A 54 -3.99 4.96 -0.85
N THR A 55 -5.07 5.24 -0.12
CA THR A 55 -5.56 4.39 0.96
C THR A 55 -5.86 2.99 0.45
N SER A 56 -5.11 1.99 0.91
CA SER A 56 -5.40 0.59 0.62
C SER A 56 -6.66 0.16 1.38
N THR A 57 -7.54 -0.56 0.70
CA THR A 57 -8.77 -1.11 1.28
C THR A 57 -8.63 -2.61 1.52
N SER A 58 -9.62 -3.24 2.15
CA SER A 58 -9.66 -4.70 2.26
C SER A 58 -9.63 -5.39 0.90
N GLU A 59 -10.09 -4.73 -0.16
CA GLU A 59 -10.24 -5.31 -1.50
C GLU A 59 -9.15 -4.88 -2.48
N MET A 60 -8.45 -3.77 -2.21
CA MET A 60 -7.47 -3.19 -3.12
C MET A 60 -6.15 -2.84 -2.42
N ARG A 61 -5.04 -3.25 -3.04
CA ARG A 61 -3.70 -2.85 -2.65
C ARG A 61 -3.05 -2.03 -3.74
N PHE A 62 -2.19 -1.12 -3.30
CA PHE A 62 -1.46 -0.23 -4.18
C PHE A 62 0.04 -0.34 -3.93
N GLU A 63 0.82 -0.25 -5.01
CA GLU A 63 2.29 -0.28 -4.95
C GLU A 63 2.87 0.68 -5.99
N TRP A 64 3.82 1.51 -5.59
CA TRP A 64 4.59 2.33 -6.53
C TRP A 64 5.78 1.51 -7.03
N ARG A 65 5.98 1.44 -8.36
CA ARG A 65 7.14 0.80 -8.98
C ARG A 65 7.90 1.79 -9.85
N LEU A 66 9.22 1.68 -9.83
CA LEU A 66 10.09 2.54 -10.62
C LEU A 66 10.21 1.99 -12.05
N GLU A 67 9.91 2.81 -13.04
CA GLU A 67 9.96 2.47 -14.47
C GLU A 67 10.69 3.53 -15.27
N LYS A 68 11.29 3.13 -16.40
CA LYS A 68 11.87 4.09 -17.34
C LYS A 68 10.77 4.94 -17.94
N ALA A 69 10.93 6.26 -17.89
CA ALA A 69 10.04 7.20 -18.53
C ALA A 69 10.08 7.00 -20.04
N SER A 70 8.94 6.63 -20.64
CA SER A 70 8.84 6.45 -22.09
C SER A 70 8.71 7.78 -22.85
N LYS A 71 8.30 8.87 -22.17
CA LYS A 71 8.13 10.21 -22.76
C LYS A 71 8.43 11.30 -21.73
N GLN A 72 9.37 12.19 -22.05
CA GLN A 72 9.64 13.41 -21.29
C GLN A 72 8.52 14.42 -21.57
N TYR A 73 7.57 14.58 -20.64
CA TYR A 73 6.56 15.64 -20.75
C TYR A 73 7.22 16.99 -20.41
N LYS A 74 7.54 17.78 -21.45
CA LYS A 74 7.95 19.18 -21.31
C LYS A 74 6.89 20.05 -21.99
N PRO A 75 5.95 20.66 -21.24
CA PRO A 75 5.13 21.71 -21.82
C PRO A 75 6.05 22.94 -21.97
N SER A 76 6.17 23.48 -23.18
CA SER A 76 6.76 24.79 -23.53
C SER A 76 8.29 24.94 -23.80
N LEU A 77 9.08 23.89 -23.93
CA LEU A 77 10.47 23.99 -24.45
C LEU A 77 10.69 23.03 -25.64
N PRO A 78 11.45 23.41 -26.69
CA PRO A 78 11.87 22.47 -27.72
C PRO A 78 12.58 21.30 -27.04
N SER A 79 12.04 20.11 -27.25
CA SER A 79 12.46 18.89 -26.57
C SER A 79 13.89 18.52 -26.99
N MET A 80 14.90 19.02 -26.27
CA MET A 80 16.20 18.37 -26.25
C MET A 80 15.98 17.00 -25.63
N ALA A 81 15.99 15.96 -26.48
CA ALA A 81 16.08 14.59 -26.03
C ALA A 81 17.26 14.48 -25.04
N PRO A 82 17.15 13.67 -23.98
CA PRO A 82 18.28 13.41 -23.10
C PRO A 82 19.48 12.98 -23.95
N GLY A 83 20.62 13.60 -23.72
CA GLY A 83 21.87 13.21 -24.35
C GLY A 83 22.22 11.77 -23.96
N PRO A 84 23.12 11.11 -24.70
CA PRO A 84 23.52 9.73 -24.43
C PRO A 84 24.21 9.55 -23.05
N PHE A 85 24.58 10.64 -22.40
CA PHE A 85 25.21 10.69 -21.08
C PHE A 85 24.27 11.20 -19.98
N ASP A 86 23.05 11.60 -20.32
CA ASP A 86 22.07 11.97 -19.32
C ASP A 86 21.55 10.71 -18.60
N PRO A 87 21.38 10.76 -17.27
CA PRO A 87 20.85 9.63 -16.53
C PRO A 87 19.45 9.26 -17.04
N PRO A 88 19.10 7.96 -17.08
CA PRO A 88 17.80 7.52 -17.54
C PRO A 88 16.70 8.16 -16.68
N ILE A 89 15.78 8.87 -17.33
CA ILE A 89 14.63 9.45 -16.63
C ILE A 89 13.76 8.30 -16.11
N MET A 90 13.56 8.28 -14.80
CA MET A 90 12.70 7.31 -14.13
C MET A 90 11.39 7.97 -13.71
N ASN A 91 10.32 7.20 -13.74
CA ASN A 91 9.02 7.58 -13.22
C ASN A 91 8.53 6.51 -12.25
N TRP A 92 7.79 6.94 -11.23
CA TRP A 92 6.97 6.07 -10.42
C TRP A 92 5.67 5.76 -11.15
N ARG A 93 5.34 4.48 -11.29
CA ARG A 93 4.05 4.02 -11.81
C ARG A 93 3.31 3.29 -10.71
N LEU A 94 2.04 3.65 -10.50
CA LEU A 94 1.20 3.03 -9.50
C LEU A 94 0.63 1.73 -10.07
N TYR A 95 0.68 0.69 -9.28
CA TYR A 95 0.06 -0.59 -9.55
C TYR A 95 -1.05 -0.84 -8.56
N VAL A 96 -2.10 -1.51 -9.03
CA VAL A 96 -3.22 -1.96 -8.21
C VAL A 96 -3.34 -3.47 -8.29
N SER A 97 -3.59 -4.12 -7.15
CA SER A 97 -3.99 -5.52 -7.07
C SER A 97 -5.29 -5.62 -6.30
N GLN A 98 -6.18 -6.50 -6.76
CA GLN A 98 -7.49 -6.72 -6.18
C GLN A 98 -7.56 -8.15 -5.64
N ILE A 99 -8.33 -8.39 -4.58
CA ILE A 99 -8.60 -9.77 -4.13
C ILE A 99 -9.33 -10.54 -5.24
N LEU A 100 -8.94 -11.82 -5.42
CA LEU A 100 -9.59 -12.78 -6.31
C LEU A 100 -10.83 -13.41 -5.68
#